data_AF-A0A512J466-F1
#
_entry.id   AF-A0A512J466-F1
#
_cell.length_a   1.000
_cell.length_b   1.000
_cell.length_c   1.000
_cell.angle_alpha   90.00
_cell.angle_beta   90.00
_cell.angle_gamma   90.00
#
_symmetry.space_group_name_H-M   'P 1'
#
loop_
_entity.id
_entity.type
_entity.pdbx_description
1 polymer ?
#
loop_
_entity_poly.entity_id
_entity_poly.type
_entity_poly.pdbx_seq_one_letter_code
_entity_poly.pdbx_strand_id
1 'polypeptide(L)'
;MPRSVTYRITDRPDGRFDVVVTLEATGADPVKTFLRDGVGTLAEAEAWVEGLRILMAAVGAPVARSEDAEAAVPEAALHRSDL
;
A
#
# COMPACT_ATOMS: atom_id res chain seq x y z
N MET A 1 6.44 -15.83 -2.60
CA MET A 1 5.11 -15.20 -2.63
C MET A 1 5.26 -13.79 -3.20
N PRO A 2 4.28 -13.26 -3.94
CA PRO A 2 4.34 -11.88 -4.40
C PRO A 2 4.42 -10.94 -3.19
N ARG A 3 5.27 -9.92 -3.28
CA ARG A 3 5.36 -8.87 -2.25
C ARG A 3 4.12 -7.99 -2.34
N SER A 4 3.33 -7.96 -1.29
CA SER A 4 2.25 -7.00 -1.08
C SER A 4 2.86 -5.64 -0.74
N VAL A 5 2.45 -4.62 -1.50
CA VAL A 5 2.83 -3.23 -1.25
C VAL A 5 1.55 -2.45 -1.01
N THR A 6 1.49 -1.74 0.11
CA THR A 6 0.36 -0.88 0.43
C THR A 6 0.78 0.57 0.53
N TYR A 7 -0.14 1.49 0.25
CA TYR A 7 0.10 2.92 0.45
C TYR A 7 -1.07 3.62 1.11
N ARG A 8 -0.78 4.74 1.77
CA ARG A 8 -1.76 5.66 2.34
C ARG A 8 -1.32 7.09 2.12
N ILE A 9 -2.25 7.94 1.71
CA ILE A 9 -2.06 9.41 1.63
C ILE A 9 -2.77 10.01 2.85
N THR A 10 -2.11 10.92 3.56
CA THR A 10 -2.69 11.61 4.73
C THR A 10 -2.51 13.12 4.59
N ASP A 11 -3.57 13.87 4.89
CA ASP A 11 -3.52 15.32 5.03
C ASP A 11 -2.68 15.74 6.24
N ARG A 12 -1.92 16.82 6.10
CA ARG A 12 -1.14 17.46 7.16
C ARG A 12 -1.78 18.81 7.54
N PRO A 13 -1.66 19.25 8.81
CA PRO A 13 -2.23 20.53 9.25
C PRO A 13 -1.72 21.78 8.50
N ASP A 14 -0.60 21.68 7.79
CA ASP A 14 -0.02 22.76 6.97
C ASP A 14 -0.62 22.82 5.55
N GLY A 15 -1.64 22.00 5.25
CA GLY A 15 -2.28 21.92 3.94
C GLY A 15 -1.51 21.06 2.93
N ARG A 16 -0.49 20.33 3.36
CA ARG A 16 0.28 19.40 2.52
C ARG A 16 -0.17 17.96 2.72
N PHE A 17 0.41 17.06 1.94
CA PHE A 17 0.11 15.63 1.97
C PHE A 17 1.37 14.82 2.28
N ASP A 18 1.22 13.80 3.11
CA ASP A 18 2.23 12.78 3.34
C ASP A 18 1.77 11.49 2.65
N VAL A 19 2.71 10.77 2.00
CA VAL A 19 2.45 9.45 1.42
C VAL A 19 3.31 8.41 2.12
N VAL A 20 2.65 7.44 2.74
CA VAL A 20 3.29 6.32 3.42
C VAL A 20 3.13 5.07 2.56
N VAL A 21 4.23 4.38 2.29
CA VAL A 21 4.26 3.11 1.55
C VAL A 21 4.82 2.02 2.45
N THR A 22 4.12 0.91 2.56
CA THR A 22 4.52 -0.24 3.37
C THR A 22 4.74 -1.44 2.46
N LEU A 23 5.94 -2.02 2.54
CA LEU A 23 6.27 -3.31 1.93
C LEU A 23 6.13 -4.36 3.02
N GLU A 24 5.27 -5.34 2.80
CA GLU A 24 5.11 -6.44 3.75
C GLU A 24 6.36 -7.33 3.82
N ALA A 25 6.55 -7.96 4.98
CA ALA A 25 7.65 -8.89 5.19
C ALA A 25 7.53 -10.07 4.22
N THR A 26 8.65 -10.52 3.65
CA THR A 26 8.68 -11.72 2.81
C THR A 26 9.88 -12.57 3.18
N GLY A 27 9.63 -13.75 3.75
CA GLY A 27 10.69 -14.62 4.23
C GLY A 27 11.51 -13.96 5.34
N ALA A 28 12.80 -13.74 5.09
CA ALA A 28 13.73 -13.13 6.06
C ALA A 28 13.75 -11.58 6.01
N ASP A 29 13.10 -10.96 5.03
CA ASP A 29 13.04 -9.50 4.96
C ASP A 29 11.97 -8.94 5.91
N PRO A 30 12.31 -7.98 6.80
CA PRO A 30 11.34 -7.33 7.67
C PRO A 30 10.42 -6.40 6.87
N VAL A 31 9.29 -6.02 7.49
CA VAL A 31 8.42 -4.95 6.99
C VAL A 31 9.23 -3.67 6.81
N LYS A 32 9.03 -2.97 5.69
CA LYS A 32 9.69 -1.69 5.42
C LYS A 32 8.64 -0.62 5.13
N THR A 33 8.77 0.52 5.80
CA THR A 33 7.92 1.69 5.57
C THR A 33 8.74 2.82 4.98
N PHE A 34 8.22 3.44 3.93
CA PHE A 34 8.78 4.62 3.28
C PHE A 34 7.81 5.78 3.41
N LEU A 35 8.34 6.96 3.75
CA LEU A 35 7.58 8.19 3.86
C LEU A 35 8.07 9.16 2.78
N ARG A 36 7.11 9.69 2.00
CA ARG A 36 7.28 10.89 1.20
C ARG A 36 6.48 12.00 1.88
N ASP A 37 7.17 12.97 2.44
CA ASP A 37 6.54 14.02 3.23
C ASP A 37 6.32 15.31 2.45
N GLY A 38 5.35 16.11 2.90
CA GLY A 38 5.20 17.50 2.49
C GLY A 38 4.90 17.73 1.01
N VAL A 39 4.17 16.81 0.36
CA VAL A 39 3.71 16.95 -1.02
C VAL A 39 2.72 18.10 -1.13
N GLY A 40 2.85 18.93 -2.16
CA GLY A 40 2.14 20.21 -2.25
C GLY A 40 0.64 20.07 -2.54
N THR A 41 0.24 19.04 -3.26
CA THR A 41 -1.16 18.79 -3.62
C THR A 41 -1.51 17.30 -3.60
N LEU A 42 -2.81 16.99 -3.47
CA LEU A 42 -3.30 15.62 -3.59
C LEU A 42 -2.99 15.04 -4.98
N ALA A 43 -3.16 15.82 -6.04
CA ALA A 43 -2.88 15.38 -7.41
C ALA A 43 -1.41 14.99 -7.61
N GLU A 44 -0.47 15.73 -7.00
CA GLU A 44 0.95 15.36 -7.00
C GLU A 44 1.20 14.05 -6.24
N ALA A 45 0.54 13.85 -5.09
CA ALA A 45 0.66 12.63 -4.31
C ALA A 45 0.11 11.41 -5.06
N GLU A 46 -1.03 11.55 -5.72
CA GLU A 46 -1.65 10.51 -6.55
C GLU A 46 -0.80 10.18 -7.79
N ALA A 47 -0.27 11.19 -8.49
CA ALA A 47 0.62 10.99 -9.63
C ALA A 47 1.90 10.25 -9.23
N TRP A 48 2.44 10.55 -8.03
CA TRP A 48 3.57 9.83 -7.48
C TRP A 48 3.25 8.35 -7.18
N VAL A 49 2.09 8.08 -6.56
CA VAL A 49 1.60 6.71 -6.32
C VAL A 49 1.41 5.95 -7.63
N GLU A 50 0.90 6.61 -8.67
CA GLU A 50 0.72 5.97 -9.97
C GLU A 50 2.05 5.57 -10.61
N GLY A 51 3.07 6.44 -10.52
CA GLY A 51 4.43 6.08 -10.90
C GLY A 51 4.95 4.86 -10.13
N LEU A 52 4.68 4.79 -8.82
CA LEU A 52 5.04 3.64 -7.99
C LEU A 52 4.31 2.36 -8.44
N ARG A 53 3.00 2.44 -8.76
CA ARG A 53 2.23 1.29 -9.27
C ARG A 53 2.84 0.72 -10.55
N ILE A 54 3.18 1.59 -11.51
CA ILE A 54 3.78 1.17 -12.78
C ILE A 54 5.11 0.43 -12.52
N LEU A 55 5.98 1.00 -11.68
CA LEU A 55 7.28 0.41 -11.35
C LEU A 55 7.14 -0.93 -10.64
N MET A 56 6.23 -1.03 -9.68
CA MET A 56 6.08 -2.23 -8.86
C MET A 56 5.31 -3.34 -9.58
N ALA A 57 4.38 -2.99 -10.49
CA ALA A 57 3.73 -3.94 -11.39
C ALA A 57 4.75 -4.64 -12.31
N ALA A 58 5.77 -3.91 -12.79
CA ALA A 58 6.83 -4.49 -13.63
C ALA A 58 7.64 -5.59 -12.91
N VAL A 59 7.65 -5.60 -11.57
CA VAL A 59 8.33 -6.63 -10.75
C VAL A 59 7.36 -7.59 -10.07
N GLY A 60 6.08 -7.59 -10.45
CA GLY A 60 5.06 -8.50 -9.92
C GLY A 60 4.65 -8.21 -8.47
N ALA A 61 4.82 -6.98 -8.00
CA ALA A 61 4.45 -6.53 -6.66
C ALA A 61 3.39 -5.43 -6.74
N PRO A 62 2.11 -5.75 -7.01
CA PRO A 62 1.07 -4.74 -7.18
C PRO A 62 0.91 -3.88 -5.91
N VAL A 63 0.65 -2.59 -6.12
CA VAL A 63 0.50 -1.59 -5.05
C VAL A 63 -0.97 -1.29 -4.81
N ALA A 64 -1.47 -1.64 -3.63
CA ALA A 64 -2.85 -1.41 -3.21
C ALA A 64 -2.93 -0.26 -2.21
N ARG A 65 -4.08 0.42 -2.12
CA ARG A 65 -4.31 1.37 -1.03
C ARG A 65 -4.47 0.59 0.27
N SER A 66 -3.96 1.10 1.39
CA SER A 66 -4.06 0.40 2.68
C SER A 66 -5.51 0.15 3.10
N GLU A 67 -6.44 1.03 2.71
CA GLU A 67 -7.89 0.85 2.94
C GLU A 67 -8.48 -0.31 2.11
N ASP A 68 -7.94 -0.57 0.91
CA ASP A 68 -8.34 -1.67 0.03
C ASP A 68 -7.61 -2.98 0.33
N ALA A 69 -6.46 -2.90 1.00
CA ALA A 69 -5.63 -4.07 1.35
C ALA A 69 -6.25 -4.91 2.48
N GLU A 70 -6.98 -4.28 3.41
CA GLU A 70 -7.70 -5.00 4.48
C GLU A 70 -8.92 -5.77 3.94
N ALA A 71 -9.50 -5.33 2.82
CA ALA A 71 -10.59 -6.03 2.12
C ALA A 71 -10.11 -7.17 1.20
N ALA A 72 -8.80 -7.34 1.02
CA ALA A 72 -8.21 -8.33 0.10
C ALA A 72 -7.77 -9.63 0.79
N VAL A 73 -8.12 -9.86 2.05
CA VAL A 73 -8.14 -11.22 2.63
C VAL A 73 -9.36 -11.96 2.07
N PRO A 74 -9.21 -13.03 1.29
CA PRO A 74 -10.36 -13.77 0.80
C PRO A 74 -11.12 -14.35 2.00
N GLU A 75 -12.39 -13.99 2.11
CA GLU A 75 -13.41 -14.53 3.03
C GLU A 75 -13.74 -16.01 2.75
N ALA A 76 -12.76 -16.80 2.28
CA ALA A 76 -12.89 -18.22 1.97
C ALA A 76 -12.36 -19.14 3.10
N ALA A 77 -12.03 -18.58 4.27
CA ALA A 77 -11.58 -19.34 5.44
C ALA A 77 -12.66 -19.50 6.53
N LEU A 78 -13.92 -19.15 6.26
CA LEU A 78 -15.05 -19.63 7.06
C LEU A 78 -15.50 -20.98 6.50
N HIS A 79 -14.63 -21.99 6.66
CA HIS A 79 -15.09 -23.37 6.67
C HIS A 79 -15.95 -23.53 7.91
N ARG A 80 -17.25 -23.32 7.73
CA ARG A 80 -18.29 -23.75 8.65
C ARG A 80 -18.11 -25.27 8.80
N SER A 81 -17.38 -25.68 9.83
CA SER A 81 -17.40 -27.06 10.30
C SER A 81 -18.77 -27.32 10.91
N ASP A 82 -19.72 -27.67 10.04
CA ASP A 82 -20.90 -28.42 10.44
C ASP A 82 -20.54 -29.92 10.42
N LEU A 83 -20.85 -30.58 11.53
CA LEU A 83 -20.80 -32.01 11.89
C LEU A 83 -19.67 -32.44 12.84
#